data_AF-A0A6V7I4B1-F1
#
_entry.id   AF-A0A6V7I4B1-F1
#
_cell.length_a   1.000
_cell.length_b   1.000
_cell.length_c   1.000
_cell.angle_alpha   90.00
_cell.angle_beta   90.00
_cell.angle_gamma   90.00
#
_symmetry.space_group_name_H-M   'P 1'
#
loop_
_entity.id
_entity.type
_entity.pdbx_description
1 polymer ?
#
loop_
_entity_poly.entity_id
_entity_poly.type
_entity_poly.pdbx_seq_one_letter_code
_entity_poly.pdbx_strand_id
1 'polypeptide(L)'
;VLFSRVARSADLPIDCYMRICQYLKRNAHRLNATTEENIPVLSNLFCVLLEHNDDFVRQEALEAYDHVVETCGNDDLVRKITKIIAQRPKLRKIVPAYLKKEILEEIPNFEKYLRNLCRETMNLVMENKHLCRDEEEVEEQDEKRFKSNENDYEKQAED
;
A
#
# COMPACT_ATOMS: atom_id res chain seq x y z
N VAL A 1 -20.55 -1.21 -4.54
CA VAL A 1 -20.21 -0.91 -5.95
C VAL A 1 -18.69 -0.88 -6.19
N LEU A 2 -17.88 -0.20 -5.37
CA LEU A 2 -16.40 -0.20 -5.49
C LEU A 2 -15.77 -1.55 -5.11
N PHE A 3 -16.19 -2.15 -3.99
CA PHE A 3 -15.69 -3.47 -3.55
C PHE A 3 -15.97 -4.59 -4.58
N SER A 4 -17.15 -4.57 -5.20
CA SER A 4 -17.50 -5.49 -6.29
C SER A 4 -16.67 -5.27 -7.57
N ARG A 5 -16.01 -4.12 -7.74
CA ARG A 5 -15.05 -3.89 -8.82
C ARG A 5 -13.68 -4.43 -8.44
N VAL A 6 -13.17 -4.10 -7.25
CA VAL A 6 -11.85 -4.58 -6.75
C VAL A 6 -11.81 -6.10 -6.56
N ALA A 7 -12.89 -6.70 -6.06
CA ALA A 7 -12.97 -8.14 -5.80
C ALA A 7 -13.35 -8.99 -7.04
N ARG A 8 -13.74 -8.38 -8.16
CA ARG A 8 -14.15 -9.11 -9.39
C ARG A 8 -13.28 -8.83 -10.61
N SER A 9 -12.44 -7.78 -10.61
CA SER A 9 -11.48 -7.58 -11.69
C SER A 9 -10.21 -8.36 -11.36
N ALA A 10 -10.04 -9.52 -11.98
CA ALA A 10 -8.80 -10.27 -11.95
C ALA A 10 -7.60 -9.52 -12.60
N ASP A 11 -7.85 -8.34 -13.19
CA ASP A 11 -6.92 -7.64 -14.08
C ASP A 11 -6.70 -6.16 -13.71
N LEU A 12 -6.87 -5.76 -12.44
CA LEU A 12 -6.43 -4.42 -12.06
C LEU A 12 -4.90 -4.34 -12.19
N PRO A 13 -4.34 -3.25 -12.75
CA PRO A 13 -2.90 -3.03 -12.74
C PRO A 13 -2.36 -3.09 -11.32
N ILE A 14 -1.13 -3.60 -11.17
CA ILE A 14 -0.44 -3.68 -9.88
C ILE A 14 -0.45 -2.34 -9.12
N ASP A 15 -0.25 -1.23 -9.84
CA ASP A 15 -0.28 0.13 -9.32
C ASP A 15 -1.60 0.48 -8.62
N CYS A 16 -2.72 -0.10 -9.07
CA CYS A 16 -4.01 0.13 -8.42
C CYS A 16 -4.05 -0.50 -7.03
N TYR A 17 -3.54 -1.72 -6.88
CA TYR A 17 -3.47 -2.38 -5.57
C TYR A 17 -2.52 -1.63 -4.63
N MET A 18 -1.36 -1.22 -5.11
CA MET A 18 -0.42 -0.40 -4.34
C MET A 18 -1.06 0.91 -3.86
N ARG A 19 -1.77 1.62 -4.74
CA ARG A 19 -2.50 2.84 -4.37
C ARG A 19 -3.60 2.59 -3.35
N ILE A 20 -4.29 1.45 -3.41
CA ILE A 20 -5.28 1.07 -2.39
C ILE A 20 -4.60 0.89 -1.03
N CYS A 21 -3.49 0.16 -0.95
CA CYS A 21 -2.74 -0.02 0.30
C CYS A 21 -2.28 1.33 0.87
N GLN A 22 -1.69 2.19 0.04
CA GLN A 22 -1.28 3.55 0.43
C GLN A 22 -2.47 4.40 0.89
N TYR A 23 -3.62 4.29 0.24
CA TYR A 23 -4.83 4.99 0.64
C TYR A 23 -5.32 4.53 2.00
N LEU A 24 -5.35 3.22 2.25
CA LEU A 24 -5.70 2.64 3.56
C LEU A 24 -4.75 3.11 4.65
N LYS A 25 -3.44 3.11 4.39
CA LYS A 25 -2.39 3.59 5.29
C LYS A 25 -2.62 5.07 5.65
N ARG A 26 -2.73 5.96 4.65
CA ARG A 26 -2.93 7.41 4.84
C ARG A 26 -4.22 7.75 5.58
N ASN A 27 -5.26 6.93 5.44
CA ASN A 27 -6.58 7.18 6.01
C ASN A 27 -6.90 6.26 7.21
N ALA A 28 -5.91 5.58 7.80
CA ALA A 28 -6.12 4.62 8.88
C ALA A 28 -6.91 5.21 10.06
N HIS A 29 -6.59 6.43 10.47
CA HIS A 29 -7.32 7.15 11.54
C HIS A 29 -8.81 7.37 11.24
N ARG A 30 -9.20 7.45 9.96
CA ARG A 30 -10.60 7.65 9.54
C ARG A 30 -11.41 6.38 9.61
N LEU A 31 -10.76 5.21 9.67
CA LEU A 31 -11.43 3.92 9.79
C LEU A 31 -12.15 3.77 11.15
N ASN A 32 -11.83 4.59 12.15
CA ASN A 32 -12.51 4.59 13.45
C ASN A 32 -14.04 4.77 13.32
N ALA A 33 -14.48 5.50 12.29
CA ALA A 33 -15.89 5.77 12.00
C ALA A 33 -16.57 4.70 11.13
N THR A 34 -15.88 3.57 10.86
CA THR A 34 -16.44 2.48 10.03
C THR A 34 -17.64 1.85 10.73
N THR A 35 -18.76 1.76 10.02
CA THR A 35 -19.97 1.08 10.51
C THR A 35 -19.83 -0.45 10.43
N GLU A 36 -20.53 -1.17 11.30
CA GLU A 36 -20.50 -2.64 11.38
C GLU A 36 -20.77 -3.34 10.03
N GLU A 37 -21.69 -2.79 9.24
CA GLU A 37 -22.05 -3.28 7.90
C GLU A 37 -20.88 -3.24 6.90
N ASN A 38 -19.89 -2.37 7.12
CA ASN A 38 -18.74 -2.20 6.23
C ASN A 38 -17.52 -3.03 6.66
N ILE A 39 -17.54 -3.63 7.85
CA ILE A 39 -16.45 -4.48 8.34
C ILE A 39 -16.21 -5.67 7.41
N PRO A 40 -17.22 -6.42 6.92
CA PRO A 40 -16.99 -7.52 5.99
C PRO A 40 -16.35 -7.06 4.67
N VAL A 41 -16.69 -5.86 4.21
CA VAL A 41 -16.15 -5.27 2.97
C VAL A 41 -14.67 -4.97 3.15
N LEU A 42 -14.31 -4.25 4.21
CA LEU A 42 -12.92 -3.91 4.52
C LEU A 42 -12.07 -5.16 4.79
N SER A 43 -12.62 -6.12 5.52
CA SER A 43 -11.92 -7.38 5.84
C SER A 43 -11.62 -8.20 4.59
N ASN A 44 -12.59 -8.31 3.67
CA ASN A 44 -12.36 -9.01 2.42
C ASN A 44 -11.40 -8.24 1.51
N LEU A 45 -11.36 -6.90 1.57
CA LEU A 45 -10.37 -6.12 0.82
C LEU A 45 -8.96 -6.48 1.27
N PHE A 46 -8.71 -6.50 2.58
CA PHE A 46 -7.43 -6.96 3.12
C PHE A 46 -7.13 -8.40 2.72
N CYS A 47 -8.11 -9.31 2.77
CA CYS A 47 -7.89 -10.69 2.31
C CYS A 47 -7.43 -10.75 0.85
N VAL A 48 -8.08 -10.00 -0.05
CA VAL A 48 -7.71 -9.95 -1.48
C VAL A 48 -6.28 -9.42 -1.66
N LEU A 49 -5.91 -8.36 -0.95
CA LEU A 49 -4.58 -7.75 -1.05
C LEU A 49 -3.49 -8.67 -0.45
N LEU A 50 -3.77 -9.29 0.69
CA LEU A 50 -2.85 -10.19 1.40
C LEU A 50 -2.69 -11.55 0.70
N GLU A 51 -3.69 -11.99 -0.06
CA GLU A 51 -3.64 -13.23 -0.87
C GLU A 51 -3.26 -12.97 -2.34
N HIS A 52 -2.85 -11.73 -2.67
CA HIS A 52 -2.49 -11.36 -4.03
C HIS A 52 -1.28 -12.18 -4.55
N ASN A 53 -1.24 -12.45 -5.85
CA ASN A 53 -0.17 -13.28 -6.43
C ASN A 53 1.20 -12.59 -6.41
N ASP A 54 1.21 -11.27 -6.57
CA ASP A 54 2.41 -10.43 -6.55
C ASP A 54 2.89 -10.16 -5.11
N ASP A 55 4.19 -10.37 -4.88
CA ASP A 55 4.85 -10.27 -3.59
C ASP A 55 4.90 -8.83 -3.05
N PHE A 56 5.07 -7.83 -3.93
CA PHE A 56 5.10 -6.42 -3.54
C PHE A 56 3.74 -5.97 -3.04
N VAL A 57 2.66 -6.40 -3.71
CA VAL A 57 1.29 -6.11 -3.25
C VAL A 57 1.03 -6.72 -1.88
N ARG A 58 1.45 -7.97 -1.65
CA ARG A 58 1.28 -8.63 -0.35
C ARG A 58 2.04 -7.91 0.75
N GLN A 59 3.29 -7.51 0.47
CA GLN A 59 4.12 -6.78 1.42
C GLN A 59 3.51 -5.40 1.77
N GLU A 60 3.12 -4.63 0.76
CA GLU A 60 2.48 -3.33 0.98
C GLU A 60 1.16 -3.46 1.74
N ALA A 61 0.41 -4.55 1.50
CA ALA A 61 -0.82 -4.85 2.22
C ALA A 61 -0.58 -5.21 3.69
N LEU A 62 0.50 -5.94 4.00
CA LEU A 62 0.92 -6.24 5.37
C LEU A 62 1.29 -4.94 6.10
N GLU A 63 2.07 -4.06 5.47
CA GLU A 63 2.42 -2.77 6.05
C GLU A 63 1.21 -1.85 6.25
N ALA A 64 0.29 -1.81 5.28
CA ALA A 64 -0.94 -1.05 5.42
C ALA A 64 -1.81 -1.59 6.56
N TYR A 65 -1.88 -2.92 6.71
CA TYR A 65 -2.63 -3.56 7.77
C TYR A 65 -2.02 -3.31 9.15
N ASP A 66 -0.71 -3.48 9.29
CA ASP A 66 0.05 -3.19 10.51
C ASP A 66 -0.16 -1.72 10.94
N HIS A 67 -0.04 -0.79 9.99
CA HIS A 67 -0.30 0.62 10.27
C HIS A 67 -1.75 0.90 10.69
N VAL A 68 -2.73 0.19 10.12
CA VAL A 68 -4.13 0.27 10.56
C VAL A 68 -4.29 -0.28 11.97
N VAL A 69 -3.65 -1.40 12.32
CA VAL A 69 -3.66 -1.96 13.69
C VAL A 69 -3.07 -0.96 14.69
N GLU A 70 -2.00 -0.25 14.32
CA GLU A 70 -1.34 0.73 15.19
C GLU A 70 -2.09 2.07 15.31
N THR A 71 -2.74 2.52 14.23
CA THR A 71 -3.28 3.90 14.14
C THR A 71 -4.80 3.97 14.28
N CYS A 72 -5.51 2.87 14.02
CA CYS A 72 -6.96 2.81 14.20
C CYS A 72 -7.27 2.70 15.70
N GLY A 73 -7.81 3.76 16.28
CA GLY A 73 -8.25 3.78 17.69
C GLY A 73 -9.54 3.01 17.97
N ASN A 74 -10.03 2.21 17.01
CA ASN A 74 -11.20 1.35 17.17
C ASN A 74 -10.76 -0.12 17.24
N ASP A 75 -10.40 -0.56 18.44
CA ASP A 75 -9.93 -1.93 18.70
C ASP A 75 -10.95 -3.01 18.31
N ASP A 76 -12.24 -2.72 18.42
CA ASP A 76 -13.29 -3.68 18.06
C ASP A 76 -13.32 -3.93 16.54
N LEU A 77 -13.19 -2.86 15.75
CA LEU A 77 -13.04 -2.94 14.30
C LEU A 77 -11.81 -3.77 13.93
N VAL A 78 -10.65 -3.42 14.47
CA VAL A 78 -9.37 -4.13 14.19
C VAL A 78 -9.48 -5.61 14.56
N ARG A 79 -10.08 -5.92 15.72
CA ARG A 79 -10.30 -7.30 16.18
C ARG A 79 -11.21 -8.08 15.24
N LYS A 80 -12.29 -7.47 14.75
CA LYS A 80 -13.23 -8.12 13.81
C LYS A 80 -12.58 -8.38 12.46
N ILE A 81 -11.81 -7.42 11.94
CA ILE A 81 -11.03 -7.59 10.71
C ILE A 81 -10.02 -8.72 10.88
N THR A 82 -9.22 -8.68 11.96
CA THR A 82 -8.24 -9.73 12.29
C THR A 82 -8.89 -11.11 12.35
N LYS A 83 -10.05 -11.21 12.98
CA LYS A 83 -10.79 -12.47 13.09
C LYS A 83 -11.19 -13.03 11.72
N ILE A 84 -11.61 -12.19 10.79
CA ILE A 84 -11.98 -12.61 9.43
C ILE A 84 -10.74 -13.01 8.64
N ILE A 85 -9.65 -12.23 8.72
CA ILE A 85 -8.37 -12.56 8.07
C ILE A 85 -7.85 -13.91 8.57
N ALA A 86 -7.91 -14.18 9.87
CA ALA A 86 -7.45 -15.43 10.48
C ALA A 86 -8.27 -16.67 10.06
N GLN A 87 -9.46 -16.49 9.48
CA GLN A 87 -10.23 -17.59 8.90
C GLN A 87 -9.66 -18.06 7.56
N ARG A 88 -8.83 -17.25 6.88
CA ARG A 88 -8.16 -17.61 5.63
C ARG A 88 -6.95 -18.50 5.93
N PRO A 89 -6.91 -19.77 5.46
CA PRO A 89 -5.83 -20.69 5.78
C PRO A 89 -4.43 -20.18 5.43
N LYS A 90 -4.30 -19.47 4.30
CA LYS A 90 -3.03 -18.89 3.83
C LYS A 90 -2.54 -17.75 4.74
N LEU A 91 -3.45 -16.95 5.27
CA LEU A 91 -3.12 -15.75 6.07
C LEU A 91 -3.01 -16.04 7.57
N ARG A 92 -3.67 -17.10 8.04
CA ARG A 92 -3.78 -17.45 9.47
C ARG A 92 -2.43 -17.54 10.20
N LYS A 93 -1.36 -17.92 9.49
CA LYS A 93 0.01 -17.97 10.04
C LYS A 93 0.81 -16.71 9.73
N ILE A 94 0.71 -16.21 8.50
CA ILE A 94 1.54 -15.10 8.00
C ILE A 94 1.22 -13.80 8.74
N VAL A 95 -0.05 -13.43 8.85
CA VAL A 95 -0.43 -12.12 9.40
C VAL A 95 -0.09 -12.00 10.88
N PRO A 96 -0.42 -12.97 11.76
CA PRO A 96 -0.02 -12.88 13.17
C PRO A 96 1.49 -12.89 13.38
N ALA A 97 2.23 -13.68 12.61
CA ALA A 97 3.69 -13.72 12.68
C ALA A 97 4.31 -12.38 12.26
N TYR A 98 3.79 -11.77 11.18
CA TYR A 98 4.22 -10.46 10.72
C TYR A 98 3.99 -9.37 11.78
N LEU A 99 2.78 -9.30 12.35
CA LEU A 99 2.46 -8.31 13.40
C LEU A 99 3.33 -8.47 14.66
N LYS A 100 3.74 -9.71 14.97
CA LYS A 100 4.67 -10.00 16.07
C LYS A 100 6.14 -9.80 15.71
N LYS A 101 6.43 -9.44 14.44
CA LYS A 101 7.78 -9.33 13.89
C LYS A 101 8.57 -10.64 14.05
N GLU A 102 7.86 -11.77 13.96
CA GLU A 102 8.45 -13.10 13.95
C GLU A 102 9.12 -13.35 12.60
N ILE A 103 10.29 -13.99 12.63
CA ILE A 103 10.98 -14.42 11.41
C ILE A 103 10.20 -15.57 10.78
N LEU A 104 9.62 -15.33 9.61
CA LEU A 104 8.83 -16.34 8.88
C LEU A 104 9.71 -17.37 8.16
N GLU A 105 10.88 -16.96 7.70
CA GLU A 105 11.85 -17.80 7.02
C GLU A 105 13.26 -17.28 7.30
N GLU A 106 14.15 -18.15 7.77
CA GLU A 106 15.55 -17.80 7.93
C GLU A 106 16.23 -17.73 6.57
N ILE A 107 17.02 -16.70 6.33
CA ILE A 107 17.89 -16.62 5.15
C ILE A 107 19.11 -17.52 5.44
N PRO A 108 19.23 -18.71 4.82
CA PRO A 108 20.19 -19.73 5.26
C PRO A 108 21.65 -19.32 5.02
N ASN A 109 21.89 -18.38 4.11
CA ASN A 109 23.20 -17.74 3.92
C ASN A 109 23.00 -16.28 3.49
N PHE A 110 23.07 -15.38 4.47
CA PHE A 110 22.85 -13.95 4.27
C PHE A 110 23.82 -13.32 3.25
N GLU A 111 25.09 -13.70 3.28
CA GLU A 111 26.09 -13.15 2.37
C GLU A 111 25.85 -13.59 0.92
N LYS A 112 25.47 -14.85 0.72
CA LYS A 112 25.06 -15.38 -0.59
C LYS A 112 23.79 -14.71 -1.08
N TYR A 113 22.81 -14.50 -0.20
CA TYR A 113 21.58 -13.79 -0.51
C TYR A 113 21.85 -12.36 -0.98
N LEU A 114 22.64 -11.59 -0.22
CA LEU A 114 23.01 -10.22 -0.60
C LEU A 114 23.79 -10.17 -1.91
N ARG A 115 24.73 -11.10 -2.13
CA ARG A 115 25.45 -11.19 -3.41
C ARG A 115 24.52 -11.44 -4.58
N ASN A 116 23.54 -12.32 -4.41
CA ASN A 116 22.55 -12.60 -5.44
C ASN A 116 21.66 -11.38 -5.68
N LEU A 117 21.14 -10.76 -4.62
CA LEU A 117 20.34 -9.53 -4.71
C LEU A 117 21.09 -8.43 -5.45
N CYS A 118 22.34 -8.15 -5.08
CA CYS A 118 23.15 -7.13 -5.76
C CYS A 118 23.35 -7.44 -7.25
N ARG A 119 23.53 -8.72 -7.62
CA ARG A 119 23.70 -9.13 -9.01
C ARG A 119 22.42 -8.93 -9.81
N GLU A 120 21.29 -9.40 -9.30
CA GLU A 120 19.98 -9.25 -9.94
C GLU A 120 19.62 -7.77 -10.12
N THR A 121 19.81 -6.95 -9.06
CA THR A 121 19.55 -5.51 -9.13
C THR A 121 20.47 -4.80 -10.12
N MET A 122 21.76 -5.14 -10.15
CA MET A 122 22.68 -4.55 -11.13
C MET A 122 22.31 -4.92 -12.57
N ASN A 123 21.90 -6.16 -12.82
CA ASN A 123 21.43 -6.58 -14.15
C ASN A 123 20.19 -5.77 -14.56
N LEU A 124 19.21 -5.63 -13.66
CA LEU A 124 18.00 -4.82 -13.86
C LEU A 124 18.32 -3.34 -14.17
N VAL A 125 19.26 -2.73 -13.46
CA VAL A 125 19.67 -1.32 -13.66
C VAL A 125 20.44 -1.16 -14.98
N MET A 126 21.23 -2.16 -15.39
CA MET A 126 21.94 -2.12 -16.67
C MET A 126 20.99 -2.28 -17.87
N GLU A 127 19.97 -3.13 -17.74
CA GLU A 127 18.95 -3.35 -18.77
C GLU A 127 17.90 -2.23 -18.84
N ASN A 128 17.52 -1.68 -17.68
CA ASN A 128 16.57 -0.58 -17.55
C ASN A 128 17.27 0.62 -16.92
N LYS A 129 18.16 1.26 -17.69
CA LYS A 129 18.79 2.51 -17.24
C LYS A 129 17.70 3.52 -16.91
N HIS A 130 17.50 3.77 -15.63
CA HIS A 130 16.76 4.92 -15.16
C HIS A 130 17.50 6.16 -15.67
N LEU A 131 16.90 6.90 -16.61
CA LEU A 131 17.34 8.26 -16.92
C LEU A 131 16.82 9.11 -15.78
N CYS A 132 17.67 9.39 -14.79
CA CYS A 132 17.36 10.42 -13.81
C CYS A 132 17.11 11.69 -14.61
N ARG A 133 15.86 12.16 -14.60
CA ARG A 133 15.50 13.44 -15.18
C ARG A 133 16.11 14.47 -14.25
N ASP A 134 17.06 15.25 -14.76
CA ASP A 134 17.79 16.23 -13.97
C ASP A 134 16.81 17.16 -13.23
N GLU A 135 17.11 17.46 -11.97
CA GLU A 135 16.24 18.20 -11.04
C GLU A 135 15.84 19.60 -11.58
N GLU A 136 16.62 20.15 -12.51
CA GLU A 136 16.37 21.43 -13.18
C GLU A 136 15.04 21.47 -13.96
N GLU A 137 14.53 20.33 -14.47
CA GLU A 137 13.24 20.30 -15.19
C GLU A 137 12.00 20.27 -14.27
N VAL A 138 12.17 19.90 -12.98
CA VAL A 138 11.07 19.80 -12.01
C VAL A 138 10.75 21.17 -11.41
N GLU A 139 11.79 21.96 -11.08
CA GLU A 139 11.61 23.31 -10.55
C GLU A 139 10.87 24.24 -11.54
N GLU A 140 11.15 24.11 -12.85
CA GLU A 140 10.50 24.92 -13.88
C GLU A 140 9.00 24.60 -14.07
N GLN A 141 8.55 23.37 -13.79
CA GLN A 141 7.14 22.99 -13.88
C GLN A 141 6.35 23.35 -12.63
N ASP A 142 6.94 23.21 -11.45
CA ASP A 142 6.28 23.57 -10.19
C ASP A 142 6.17 25.09 -10.02
N GLU A 143 7.14 25.89 -10.46
CA GLU A 143 7.00 27.35 -10.50
C GLU A 143 5.89 27.83 -11.45
N LYS A 144 5.75 27.20 -12.63
CA LYS A 144 4.67 27.54 -13.59
C LYS A 144 3.29 27.17 -13.04
N ARG A 145 3.18 26.12 -12.23
CA ARG A 145 1.94 25.75 -11.51
C ARG A 145 1.59 26.72 -10.39
N PHE A 146 2.58 27.21 -9.64
CA PHE A 146 2.34 28.16 -8.55
C PHE A 146 1.95 29.56 -9.07
N LYS A 147 2.63 30.07 -10.11
CA LYS A 147 2.31 31.39 -10.71
C LYS A 147 0.98 31.43 -11.46
N SER A 148 0.45 30.28 -11.91
CA SER A 148 -0.86 30.22 -12.57
C SER A 148 -2.01 30.33 -11.56
N ASN A 149 -1.81 29.87 -10.32
CA ASN A 149 -2.85 29.91 -9.28
C ASN A 149 -2.96 31.28 -8.60
N GLU A 150 -1.87 32.04 -8.44
CA GLU A 150 -1.93 33.42 -7.88
C GLU A 150 -2.77 34.37 -8.75
N ASN A 151 -2.66 34.26 -10.08
CA ASN A 151 -3.40 35.10 -11.03
C ASN A 151 -4.92 34.84 -11.04
N ASP A 152 -5.37 33.67 -10.57
CA ASP A 152 -6.79 33.33 -10.48
C ASP A 152 -7.44 33.83 -9.19
N TYR A 153 -6.66 34.03 -8.11
CA TYR A 153 -7.17 34.61 -6.85
C TYR A 153 -7.24 36.14 -6.90
N GLU A 154 -6.32 36.81 -7.59
CA GLU A 154 -6.37 38.28 -7.72
C GLU A 154 -7.52 38.75 -8.62
N LYS A 155 -7.93 37.95 -9.62
CA LYS A 155 -9.08 38.29 -10.49
C LYS A 155 -10.46 38.10 -9.87
N GLN A 156 -10.58 37.38 -8.76
CA GLN A 156 -11.86 37.21 -8.05
C GLN A 156 -12.08 38.22 -6.91
N ALA A 157 -11.10 39.10 -6.65
CA ALA A 157 -11.19 40.13 -5.62
C ALA A 157 -11.58 41.52 -6.16
N GLU A 158 -11.73 41.67 -7.48
CA GLU A 158 -12.08 42.94 -8.14
C GLU A 158 -13.46 42.97 -8.84
N ASP A 159 -14.30 41.94 -8.67
CA ASP A 159 -15.70 41.92 -9.15
C ASP A 159 -16.73 42.02 -8.00
#